data_AF-A0A356WV46-F1
#
_entry.id   AF-A0A356WV46-F1
#
_cell.length_a   1.000
_cell.length_b   1.000
_cell.length_c   1.000
_cell.angle_alpha   90.00
_cell.angle_beta   90.00
_cell.angle_gamma   90.00
#
_symmetry.space_group_name_H-M   'P 1'
#
loop_
_entity.id
_entity.type
_entity.pdbx_description
1 polymer ?
#
loop_
_entity_poly.entity_id
_entity_poly.type
_entity_poly.pdbx_seq_one_letter_code
_entity_poly.pdbx_strand_id
1 'polypeptide(L)'
;TGNNQENAAYPSGTCAERTAVFFANANYPDQTIIAIAVAAHHNGEFTKDVVTPCGACRQVLLEAETRYKAPIKILMYSNDKVYVASSIKSLLPLSFGDEMLK
;
A
#
# COMPACT_ATOMS: atom_id res chain seq x y z
N THR A 1 10.84 5.11 1.60
CA THR A 1 9.49 5.52 2.07
C THR A 1 8.79 6.23 0.93
N GLY A 2 7.52 6.63 1.10
CA GLY A 2 6.77 7.39 0.09
C GLY A 2 5.67 8.21 0.74
N ASN A 3 5.20 9.25 0.05
CA ASN A 3 4.06 10.08 0.42
C ASN A 3 3.15 10.26 -0.81
N ASN A 4 1.94 10.79 -0.61
CA ASN A 4 1.06 11.09 -1.72
C ASN A 4 1.62 12.26 -2.53
N GLN A 5 1.50 12.13 -3.85
CA GLN A 5 1.91 13.13 -4.83
C GLN A 5 0.66 13.54 -5.60
N GLU A 6 0.19 14.75 -5.35
CA GLU A 6 -1.03 15.28 -5.97
C GLU A 6 -0.73 15.95 -7.32
N ASN A 7 -1.78 16.17 -8.09
CA ASN A 7 -1.68 16.88 -9.36
C ASN A 7 -2.94 17.73 -9.60
N ALA A 8 -2.80 18.83 -10.35
CA ALA A 8 -3.94 19.66 -10.75
C ALA A 8 -4.99 18.87 -11.56
N ALA A 9 -4.53 17.92 -12.41
CA ALA A 9 -5.40 16.91 -12.99
C ALA A 9 -5.56 15.76 -11.98
N TYR A 10 -6.63 15.78 -11.18
CA TYR A 10 -6.80 14.89 -10.02
C TYR A 10 -6.55 13.39 -10.30
N PRO A 11 -6.95 12.80 -11.45
CA PRO A 11 -6.65 11.39 -11.74
C PRO A 11 -5.16 11.06 -11.89
N SER A 12 -4.29 12.06 -12.08
CA SER A 12 -2.85 11.89 -12.27
C SER A 12 -2.07 11.78 -10.96
N GLY A 13 -2.75 11.91 -9.80
CA GLY A 13 -2.12 11.75 -8.49
C GLY A 13 -1.72 10.31 -8.16
N THR A 14 -0.77 10.15 -7.25
CA THR A 14 -0.32 8.85 -6.74
C THR A 14 -0.31 8.84 -5.20
N CYS A 15 -0.81 7.76 -4.62
CA CYS A 15 -0.86 7.59 -3.16
C CYS A 15 0.51 7.18 -2.59
N ALA A 16 0.71 7.41 -1.29
CA ALA A 16 1.96 7.13 -0.58
C ALA A 16 2.45 5.69 -0.73
N GLU A 17 1.54 4.72 -0.66
CA GLU A 17 1.84 3.30 -0.75
C GLU A 17 2.37 2.95 -2.13
N ARG A 18 1.72 3.46 -3.18
CA ARG A 18 2.15 3.26 -4.58
C ARG A 18 3.51 3.92 -4.83
N THR A 19 3.71 5.16 -4.36
CA THR A 19 5.03 5.82 -4.42
C THR A 19 6.12 4.96 -3.78
N ALA A 20 5.88 4.45 -2.57
CA ALA A 20 6.86 3.65 -1.84
C ALA A 20 7.16 2.31 -2.53
N VAL A 21 6.13 1.60 -2.98
CA VAL A 21 6.27 0.30 -3.67
C VAL A 21 6.97 0.47 -5.01
N PHE A 22 6.60 1.47 -5.81
CA PHE A 22 7.24 1.73 -7.11
C PHE A 22 8.69 2.14 -6.94
N PHE A 23 9.00 3.00 -5.97
CA PHE A 23 10.38 3.33 -5.64
C PHE A 23 11.19 2.08 -5.27
N ALA A 24 10.66 1.23 -4.39
CA ALA A 24 11.34 0.01 -3.95
C ALA A 24 11.58 -0.95 -5.12
N ASN A 25 10.56 -1.23 -5.93
CA ASN A 25 10.67 -2.14 -7.07
C ASN A 25 11.58 -1.62 -8.19
N ALA A 26 11.69 -0.29 -8.37
CA ALA A 26 12.56 0.29 -9.38
C ALA A 26 14.04 0.26 -8.97
N ASN A 27 14.34 0.49 -7.69
CA ASN A 27 15.72 0.58 -7.20
C ASN A 27 16.26 -0.75 -6.64
N TYR A 28 15.37 -1.62 -6.17
CA TYR A 28 15.70 -2.89 -5.51
C TYR A 28 14.80 -4.02 -6.03
N PRO A 29 14.83 -4.32 -7.34
CA PRO A 29 13.87 -5.22 -8.00
C PRO A 29 13.89 -6.67 -7.50
N ASP A 30 14.97 -7.09 -6.84
CA ASP A 30 15.16 -8.44 -6.30
C ASP A 30 14.92 -8.52 -4.79
N GLN A 31 14.58 -7.39 -4.14
CA GLN A 31 14.28 -7.37 -2.71
C GLN A 31 12.79 -7.53 -2.45
N THR A 32 12.46 -8.53 -1.64
CA THR A 32 11.08 -8.78 -1.21
C THR A 32 10.63 -7.74 -0.18
N ILE A 33 9.46 -7.13 -0.44
CA ILE A 33 8.78 -6.29 0.53
C ILE A 33 8.08 -7.20 1.55
N ILE A 34 8.47 -7.15 2.82
CA ILE A 34 7.88 -7.99 3.88
C ILE A 34 6.77 -7.29 4.68
N ALA A 35 6.78 -5.95 4.69
CA ALA A 35 5.80 -5.15 5.39
C ALA A 35 5.73 -3.72 4.83
N ILE A 36 4.60 -3.07 5.02
CA ILE A 36 4.41 -1.63 4.80
C ILE A 36 3.60 -1.04 5.95
N ALA A 37 3.99 0.15 6.42
CA ALA A 37 3.24 0.94 7.37
C ALA A 37 2.65 2.16 6.68
N VAL A 38 1.37 2.42 6.90
CA VAL A 38 0.62 3.54 6.33
C VAL A 38 0.13 4.41 7.47
N ALA A 39 0.42 5.71 7.38
CA ALA A 39 0.01 6.72 8.33
C ALA A 39 -0.40 7.98 7.56
N ALA A 40 -1.40 8.70 8.07
CA ALA A 40 -1.80 10.00 7.55
C ALA A 40 -1.39 11.06 8.57
N HIS A 41 -0.68 12.09 8.10
CA HIS A 41 -0.23 13.22 8.90
C HIS A 41 -0.76 14.51 8.29
N HIS A 42 -1.43 15.31 9.11
CA HIS A 42 -2.08 16.54 8.68
C HIS A 42 -1.98 17.59 9.79
N ASN A 43 -1.61 18.82 9.42
CA ASN A 43 -1.48 19.96 10.35
C ASN A 43 -0.63 19.67 11.60
N GLY A 44 0.46 18.92 11.45
CA GLY A 44 1.38 18.64 12.55
C GLY A 44 1.04 17.39 13.36
N GLU A 45 -0.11 16.76 13.14
CA GLU A 45 -0.56 15.58 13.90
C GLU A 45 -0.89 14.39 12.99
N PHE A 46 -0.72 13.18 13.52
CA PHE A 46 -1.27 11.98 12.89
C PHE A 46 -2.78 11.89 13.12
N THR A 47 -3.49 11.24 12.20
CA THR A 47 -4.93 11.05 12.30
C THR A 47 -5.32 10.21 13.52
N LYS A 48 -6.49 10.51 14.10
CA LYS A 48 -7.12 9.68 15.14
C LYS A 48 -7.78 8.43 14.55
N ASP A 49 -8.36 8.57 13.36
CA ASP A 49 -8.87 7.43 12.61
C ASP A 49 -7.74 6.69 11.89
N VAL A 50 -7.90 5.37 11.82
CA VAL A 50 -6.96 4.50 11.09
C VAL A 50 -7.12 4.74 9.60
N VAL A 51 -6.04 5.18 8.95
CA VAL A 51 -5.98 5.25 7.50
C VAL A 51 -5.83 3.85 6.91
N THR A 52 -6.65 3.52 5.92
CA THR A 52 -6.57 2.23 5.21
C THR A 52 -6.17 2.47 3.76
N PRO A 53 -5.41 1.56 3.13
CA PRO A 53 -5.01 1.72 1.74
C PRO A 53 -6.23 1.72 0.83
N CYS A 54 -6.23 2.61 -0.17
CA CYS A 54 -7.31 2.68 -1.15
C CYS A 54 -7.30 1.45 -2.09
N GLY A 55 -8.38 1.23 -2.84
CA GLY A 55 -8.50 0.06 -3.73
C GLY A 55 -7.35 -0.09 -4.72
N ALA A 56 -6.88 1.01 -5.32
CA ALA A 56 -5.75 0.99 -6.24
C ALA A 56 -4.43 0.60 -5.54
N CYS A 57 -4.19 1.09 -4.32
CA CYS A 57 -3.03 0.69 -3.52
C CYS A 57 -3.09 -0.79 -3.15
N ARG A 58 -4.27 -1.30 -2.78
CA ARG A 58 -4.46 -2.72 -2.48
C ARG A 58 -4.11 -3.60 -3.66
N GLN A 59 -4.52 -3.22 -4.87
CA GLN A 59 -4.18 -3.98 -6.08
C GLN A 59 -2.67 -3.97 -6.37
N VAL A 60 -1.99 -2.82 -6.23
CA VAL A 60 -0.54 -2.73 -6.42
C VAL A 60 0.24 -3.55 -5.38
N LEU A 61 -0.20 -3.51 -4.13
CA LEU A 61 0.39 -4.31 -3.06
C LEU A 61 0.15 -5.81 -3.28
N LEU A 62 -1.03 -6.19 -3.78
CA LEU A 62 -1.31 -7.57 -4.18
C LEU A 62 -0.38 -8.04 -5.30
N GLU A 63 -0.13 -7.21 -6.30
CA GLU A 63 0.80 -7.52 -7.38
C GLU A 63 2.22 -7.75 -6.85
N ALA A 64 2.67 -6.90 -5.92
CA ALA A 64 3.98 -7.07 -5.27
C ALA A 64 4.04 -8.36 -4.43
N GLU A 65 3.00 -8.65 -3.65
CA GLU A 65 2.89 -9.88 -2.85
C GLU A 65 2.95 -11.13 -3.75
N THR A 66 2.22 -11.12 -4.86
CA THR A 66 2.20 -12.22 -5.84
C THR A 66 3.55 -12.39 -6.53
N ARG A 67 4.16 -11.30 -7.01
CA ARG A 67 5.48 -11.32 -7.67
C ARG A 67 6.55 -11.97 -6.80
N TYR A 68 6.63 -11.58 -5.53
CA TYR A 68 7.64 -12.10 -4.61
C TYR A 68 7.22 -13.39 -3.88
N LYS A 69 5.99 -13.87 -4.10
CA LYS A 69 5.42 -15.07 -3.45
C LYS A 69 5.52 -15.02 -1.92
N ALA A 70 5.42 -13.83 -1.35
CA ALA A 70 5.62 -13.59 0.07
C ALA A 70 4.57 -12.61 0.61
N PRO A 71 3.86 -12.93 1.69
CA PRO A 71 2.82 -12.08 2.22
C PRO A 71 3.38 -10.74 2.71
N ILE A 72 2.72 -9.64 2.33
CA ILE A 72 3.10 -8.30 2.79
C ILE A 72 2.25 -7.94 4.00
N LYS A 73 2.89 -7.79 5.17
CA LYS A 73 2.21 -7.31 6.37
C LYS A 73 1.84 -5.83 6.23
N ILE A 74 0.58 -5.48 6.42
CA ILE A 74 0.10 -4.10 6.32
C ILE A 74 -0.19 -3.56 7.71
N LEU A 75 0.53 -2.52 8.12
CA LEU A 75 0.27 -1.78 9.35
C LEU A 75 -0.43 -0.48 8.98
N MET A 76 -1.62 -0.27 9.56
CA MET A 76 -2.44 0.91 9.34
C MET A 76 -2.51 1.68 10.65
N TYR A 77 -1.77 2.78 10.72
CA TYR A 77 -1.52 3.52 11.94
C TYR A 77 -2.50 4.68 12.12
N SER A 78 -2.82 4.95 13.38
CA SER A 78 -3.42 6.18 13.90
C SER A 78 -2.87 6.44 15.31
N ASN A 79 -3.11 7.62 15.87
CA ASN A 79 -2.68 7.92 17.24
C ASN A 79 -3.31 7.01 18.29
N ASP A 80 -4.53 6.51 18.05
CA ASP A 80 -5.27 5.74 19.06
C ASP A 80 -5.03 4.22 18.93
N LYS A 81 -4.74 3.75 17.71
CA LYS A 81 -4.64 2.31 17.41
C LYS A 81 -3.89 2.00 16.11
N VAL A 82 -3.47 0.75 16.00
CA VAL A 82 -2.88 0.19 14.77
C VAL A 82 -3.67 -1.03 14.34
N TYR A 83 -4.20 -1.01 13.12
CA TYR A 83 -4.73 -2.23 12.50
C TYR A 83 -3.61 -2.95 11.78
N VAL A 84 -3.62 -4.28 11.89
CA VAL A 84 -2.61 -5.14 11.26
C VAL A 84 -3.30 -6.18 10.41
N ALA A 85 -2.98 -6.20 9.12
CA ALA A 85 -3.29 -7.31 8.24
C ALA A 85 -2.01 -8.11 7.99
N SER A 86 -2.06 -9.43 8.13
CA SER A 86 -0.91 -10.31 7.91
C SER A 86 -0.53 -10.46 6.43
N SER A 87 -1.44 -10.13 5.52
CA SER A 87 -1.26 -10.14 4.06
C SER A 87 -2.24 -9.13 3.44
N ILE A 88 -1.90 -8.61 2.26
CA ILE A 88 -2.81 -7.72 1.52
C ILE A 88 -4.08 -8.44 1.05
N LYS A 89 -4.05 -9.77 0.87
CA LYS A 89 -5.20 -10.58 0.45
C LYS A 89 -6.38 -10.46 1.43
N SER A 90 -6.09 -10.24 2.72
CA SER A 90 -7.14 -10.01 3.72
C SER A 90 -7.89 -8.70 3.52
N LEU A 91 -7.29 -7.73 2.82
CA LEU A 91 -7.89 -6.42 2.55
C LEU A 91 -8.52 -6.33 1.15
N LEU A 92 -8.31 -7.34 0.29
CA LEU A 92 -8.85 -7.39 -1.07
C LEU A 92 -9.36 -8.82 -1.37
N PRO A 93 -10.46 -9.26 -0.74
CA PRO A 93 -11.03 -10.57 -1.00
C PRO A 93 -11.54 -10.67 -2.43
N LEU A 94 -11.47 -11.88 -3.01
CA LEU A 94 -11.89 -12.15 -4.40
C LEU A 94 -11.20 -11.22 -5.40
N SER A 95 -9.93 -10.91 -5.14
CA SER A 95 -9.13 -10.01 -5.95
C SER A 95 -8.97 -10.48 -7.38
N PHE A 96 -8.90 -9.53 -8.30
CA PHE A 96 -8.44 -9.76 -9.66
C PHE A 96 -6.92 -9.97 -9.67
N GLY A 97 -6.46 -10.98 -10.42
CA GLY A 97 -5.06 -11.38 -10.47
C GLY A 97 -4.68 -12.04 -11.80
N ASP A 98 -3.43 -12.46 -11.89
CA ASP A 98 -2.80 -13.02 -13.10
C ASP A 98 -3.56 -14.24 -13.66
N GLU A 99 -4.21 -15.00 -12.77
CA GLU A 99 -5.08 -16.12 -13.12
C GLU A 99 -6.31 -15.75 -13.98
N MET A 100 -6.73 -14.49 -13.98
CA MET A 100 -7.91 -13.99 -14.69
C MET A 100 -7.56 -13.24 -15.99
N LEU A 101 -6.28 -13.12 -16.35
CA LEU A 101 -5.81 -12.45 -17.58
C LEU A 101 -5.72 -13.38 -18.79
N LYS A 102 -6.22 -14.62 -18.67
CA LYS A 102 -6.16 -15.67 -19.70
C LYS A 102 -7.33 -15.61 -20.67
#